data_AF-G1UY20-F1
#
_entry.id   AF-G1UY20-F1
#
_cell.length_a   1.000
_cell.length_b   1.000
_cell.length_c   1.000
_cell.angle_alpha   90.00
_cell.angle_beta   90.00
_cell.angle_gamma   90.00
#
_symmetry.space_group_name_H-M   'P 1'
#
loop_
_entity.id
_entity.type
_entity.pdbx_description
1 polymer ?
#
loop_
_entity_poly.entity_id
_entity_poly.type
_entity_poly.pdbx_seq_one_letter_code
_entity_poly.pdbx_strand_id
1 'polypeptide(L)'
;MCYGTNCGREGAFGTCYHPEDCIMRAIERDAEENLAARLARDTALSREHFPCPNCLEQGERHSLTCENGLFTCPECGGECDAAELIALYDDIRAGHVSDAEVVGLWIEKLDARRVA
;
A
#
# COMPACT_ATOMS: atom_id res chain seq x y z
N MET A 1 22.22 30.37 6.01
CA MET A 1 22.63 29.05 6.54
C MET A 1 21.67 28.69 7.65
N CYS A 2 20.90 27.62 7.50
CA CYS A 2 19.96 27.15 8.52
C CYS A 2 20.67 26.20 9.48
N TYR A 3 20.71 26.56 10.77
CA TYR A 3 21.14 25.66 11.84
C TYR A 3 19.90 25.23 12.62
N GLY A 4 19.55 23.93 12.56
CA GLY A 4 18.55 23.32 13.43
C GLY A 4 17.38 22.64 12.71
N THR A 5 17.16 21.37 13.05
CA THR A 5 15.88 20.66 12.87
C THR A 5 14.81 21.41 13.67
N ASN A 6 13.70 21.80 13.04
CA ASN A 6 12.51 22.50 13.60
C ASN A 6 12.35 24.02 13.34
N CYS A 7 13.12 24.66 12.48
CA CYS A 7 12.83 26.05 12.09
C CYS A 7 11.40 26.20 11.52
N GLY A 8 10.53 26.97 12.18
CA GLY A 8 9.16 27.28 11.72
C GLY A 8 8.01 26.61 12.48
N ARG A 9 8.28 25.78 13.50
CA ARG A 9 7.25 25.18 14.38
C ARG A 9 7.18 25.93 15.72
N GLU A 10 5.99 26.08 16.30
CA GLU A 10 5.84 26.62 17.67
C GLU A 10 6.75 25.85 18.64
N GLY A 11 7.67 26.56 19.32
CA GLY A 11 8.62 25.98 20.29
C GLY A 11 10.06 25.76 19.79
N ALA A 12 10.41 26.13 18.55
CA ALA A 12 11.79 26.02 18.08
C ALA A 12 12.69 27.19 18.53
N PHE A 13 13.80 26.89 19.21
CA PHE A 13 14.81 27.87 19.60
C PHE A 13 15.84 28.07 18.47
N GLY A 14 15.69 29.16 17.70
CA GLY A 14 16.62 29.58 16.65
C GLY A 14 15.99 30.61 15.70
N THR A 15 16.78 31.54 15.16
CA THR A 15 16.31 32.54 14.18
C THR A 15 16.46 31.99 12.75
N CYS A 16 15.36 31.57 12.09
CA CYS A 16 15.38 31.25 10.65
C CYS A 16 15.33 32.58 9.88
N TYR A 17 16.38 32.89 9.11
CA TYR A 17 16.44 34.10 8.27
C TYR A 17 15.48 34.03 7.06
N HIS A 18 15.01 32.83 6.70
CA HIS A 18 14.05 32.59 5.60
C HIS A 18 13.02 31.51 6.00
N PRO A 19 12.04 31.85 6.87
CA PRO A 19 11.08 30.88 7.40
C PRO A 19 10.25 30.19 6.31
N GLU A 20 9.98 30.85 5.20
CA GLU A 20 9.23 30.29 4.06
C GLU A 20 9.98 29.12 3.40
N ASP A 21 11.30 29.24 3.21
CA ASP A 21 12.16 28.16 2.68
C ASP A 21 12.26 26.99 3.68
N CYS A 22 12.33 27.32 4.98
CA CYS A 22 12.28 26.35 6.09
C CYS A 22 10.98 25.51 6.04
N ILE A 23 9.82 26.15 5.82
CA ILE A 23 8.50 25.49 5.73
C ILE A 23 8.36 24.66 4.45
N MET A 24 8.75 25.20 3.30
CA MET A 24 8.66 24.51 2.01
C MET A 24 9.45 23.20 2.04
N ARG A 25 10.70 23.23 2.53
CA ARG A 25 11.52 22.02 2.68
C ARG A 25 10.97 21.00 3.68
N ALA A 26 10.20 21.45 4.67
CA ALA A 26 9.55 20.54 5.61
C ALA A 26 8.39 19.81 4.92
N ILE A 27 7.60 20.54 4.13
CA ILE A 27 6.51 19.98 3.32
C ILE A 27 7.06 19.03 2.24
N GLU A 28 8.14 19.42 1.55
CA GLU A 28 8.78 18.56 0.55
C GLU A 28 9.33 17.27 1.16
N ARG A 29 9.95 17.35 2.34
CA ARG A 29 10.44 16.16 3.06
C ARG A 29 9.29 15.27 3.55
N ASP A 30 8.20 15.87 4.04
CA ASP A 30 7.00 15.12 4.42
C ASP A 30 6.38 14.40 3.22
N ALA A 31 6.31 15.09 2.06
CA ALA A 31 5.84 14.51 0.81
C ALA A 31 6.78 13.39 0.30
N GLU A 32 8.09 13.55 0.42
CA GLU A 32 9.08 12.52 0.07
C GLU A 32 8.98 11.31 1.00
N GLU A 33 8.86 11.51 2.31
CA GLU A 33 8.67 10.43 3.28
C GLU A 33 7.34 9.69 3.02
N ASN A 34 6.27 10.42 2.71
CA ASN A 34 4.99 9.84 2.33
C ASN A 34 5.10 9.00 1.04
N LEU A 35 5.82 9.49 0.03
CA LEU A 35 6.08 8.74 -1.20
C LEU A 35 6.92 7.48 -0.92
N ALA A 36 7.98 7.59 -0.12
CA ALA A 36 8.83 6.47 0.24
C ALA A 36 8.06 5.39 1.02
N ALA A 37 7.18 5.79 1.94
CA ALA A 37 6.29 4.87 2.65
C ALA A 37 5.34 4.14 1.69
N ARG A 38 4.73 4.87 0.74
CA ARG A 38 3.87 4.27 -0.30
C ARG A 38 4.63 3.27 -1.17
N LEU A 39 5.84 3.60 -1.61
CA LEU A 39 6.69 2.73 -2.43
C LEU A 39 7.17 1.49 -1.65
N ALA A 40 7.50 1.65 -0.37
CA ALA A 40 7.87 0.54 0.49
C ALA A 40 6.71 -0.46 0.66
N ARG A 41 5.49 0.07 0.83
CA ARG A 41 4.26 -0.74 0.88
C ARG A 41 4.00 -1.47 -0.44
N ASP A 42 4.11 -0.79 -1.58
CA ASP A 42 3.94 -1.41 -2.90
C ASP A 42 5.00 -2.51 -3.15
N THR A 43 6.25 -2.24 -2.79
CA THR A 43 7.34 -3.22 -2.89
C THR A 43 7.11 -4.42 -1.99
N ALA A 44 6.51 -4.23 -0.81
CA ALA A 44 6.16 -5.34 0.07
C ALA A 44 5.07 -6.19 -0.58
N LEU A 45 4.01 -5.56 -1.10
CA LEU A 45 2.88 -6.23 -1.76
C LEU A 45 3.30 -7.00 -3.02
N SER A 46 4.20 -6.44 -3.85
CA SER A 46 4.68 -7.10 -5.06
C SER A 46 5.56 -8.32 -4.84
N ARG A 47 6.10 -8.50 -3.63
CA ARG A 47 6.81 -9.73 -3.25
C ARG A 47 5.88 -10.89 -2.89
N GLU A 48 4.58 -10.63 -2.74
CA GLU A 48 3.60 -11.66 -2.39
C GLU A 48 2.80 -12.11 -3.60
N HIS A 49 2.66 -13.43 -3.73
CA HIS A 49 1.87 -14.05 -4.79
C HIS A 49 0.44 -14.25 -4.30
N PHE A 50 -0.42 -13.30 -4.62
CA PHE A 50 -1.87 -13.39 -4.38
C PHE A 50 -2.54 -14.06 -5.57
N PRO A 51 -3.41 -15.07 -5.39
CA PRO A 51 -4.14 -15.66 -6.51
C PRO A 51 -5.20 -14.70 -7.07
N CYS A 52 -5.49 -14.81 -8.37
CA CYS A 52 -6.56 -14.06 -8.99
C CYS A 52 -7.92 -14.56 -8.49
N PRO A 53 -8.79 -13.70 -7.94
CA PRO A 53 -10.11 -14.11 -7.45
C PRO A 53 -10.98 -14.70 -8.56
N ASN A 54 -11.00 -14.07 -9.74
CA ASN A 54 -11.81 -14.53 -10.87
C ASN A 54 -11.38 -15.92 -11.40
N CYS A 55 -10.07 -16.18 -11.46
CA CYS A 55 -9.57 -17.51 -11.82
C CYS A 55 -9.81 -18.52 -10.70
N LEU A 56 -9.70 -18.10 -9.44
CA LEU A 56 -9.92 -18.96 -8.27
C LEU A 56 -11.34 -19.50 -8.24
N GLU A 57 -12.34 -18.67 -8.57
CA GLU A 57 -13.74 -19.09 -8.72
C GLU A 57 -13.93 -20.13 -9.83
N GLN A 58 -13.09 -20.12 -10.87
CA GLN A 58 -13.08 -21.10 -11.95
C GLN A 58 -12.27 -22.37 -11.62
N GLY A 59 -11.66 -22.43 -10.43
CA GLY A 59 -10.81 -23.54 -9.99
C GLY A 59 -9.35 -23.45 -10.48
N GLU A 60 -8.96 -22.33 -11.08
CA GLU A 60 -7.61 -22.08 -11.58
C GLU A 60 -6.84 -21.13 -10.66
N ARG A 61 -5.57 -21.42 -10.36
CA ARG A 61 -4.79 -20.68 -9.36
C ARG A 61 -3.65 -19.93 -10.03
N HIS A 62 -3.97 -18.78 -10.62
CA HIS A 62 -3.00 -17.87 -11.23
C HIS A 62 -2.59 -16.76 -10.28
N SER A 63 -1.30 -16.46 -10.20
CA SER A 63 -0.79 -15.36 -9.38
C SER A 63 -1.00 -14.02 -10.05
N LEU A 64 -1.47 -13.04 -9.29
CA LEU A 64 -1.53 -11.64 -9.66
C LEU A 64 -0.12 -11.03 -9.66
N THR A 65 0.12 -10.11 -10.59
CA THR A 65 1.27 -9.22 -10.58
C THR A 65 0.88 -7.89 -9.96
N CYS A 66 1.66 -7.39 -9.00
CA CYS A 66 1.42 -6.08 -8.38
C CYS A 66 2.44 -5.07 -8.90
N GLU A 67 1.96 -3.98 -9.49
CA GLU A 67 2.78 -2.86 -9.93
C GLU A 67 2.08 -1.55 -9.54
N ASN A 68 2.78 -0.65 -8.85
CA ASN A 68 2.24 0.67 -8.44
C ASN A 68 0.95 0.59 -7.58
N GLY A 69 0.78 -0.48 -6.81
CA GLY A 69 -0.36 -0.73 -5.94
C GLY A 69 -1.57 -1.34 -6.63
N LEU A 70 -1.45 -1.67 -7.93
CA LEU A 70 -2.48 -2.31 -8.73
C LEU A 70 -2.13 -3.77 -8.99
N PHE A 71 -3.07 -4.67 -8.72
CA PHE A 71 -2.94 -6.09 -9.00
C PHE A 71 -3.55 -6.39 -10.36
N THR A 72 -2.78 -7.02 -11.24
CA THR A 72 -3.20 -7.42 -12.58
C THR A 72 -3.05 -8.92 -12.76
N CYS A 73 -4.04 -9.56 -13.37
CA CYS A 73 -3.96 -10.97 -13.74
C CYS A 73 -3.50 -11.10 -15.20
N PRO A 74 -2.39 -11.81 -15.50
CA PRO A 74 -1.93 -11.98 -16.87
C PRO A 74 -2.87 -12.84 -17.73
N GLU A 75 -3.66 -13.72 -17.12
CA GLU A 75 -4.52 -14.68 -17.85
C GLU A 75 -5.90 -14.10 -18.17
N CYS A 76 -6.59 -13.55 -17.15
CA CYS A 76 -7.93 -12.98 -17.35
C CYS A 76 -7.93 -11.48 -17.69
N GLY A 77 -6.80 -10.79 -17.53
CA GLY A 77 -6.67 -9.35 -17.74
C GLY A 77 -7.37 -8.50 -16.66
N GLY A 78 -7.86 -9.10 -15.58
CA GLY A 78 -8.50 -8.38 -14.48
C GLY A 78 -7.51 -7.49 -13.75
N GLU A 79 -7.91 -6.26 -13.47
CA GLU A 79 -7.18 -5.26 -12.69
C GLU A 79 -7.99 -4.92 -11.43
N CYS A 80 -7.34 -4.91 -10.27
CA CYS A 80 -7.96 -4.56 -8.99
C CYS A 80 -6.94 -3.86 -8.09
N ASP A 81 -7.38 -2.89 -7.29
CA ASP A 81 -6.55 -2.38 -6.20
C ASP A 81 -6.63 -3.28 -4.96
N ALA A 82 -5.77 -3.02 -3.95
CA ALA A 82 -5.72 -3.82 -2.74
C ALA A 82 -7.05 -3.90 -1.96
N ALA A 83 -7.84 -2.82 -1.94
CA ALA A 83 -9.14 -2.78 -1.26
C ALA A 83 -10.20 -3.58 -2.02
N GLU A 84 -10.23 -3.46 -3.35
CA GLU A 84 -11.09 -4.29 -4.20
C GLU A 84 -10.74 -5.78 -4.06
N LEU A 85 -9.45 -6.11 -4.05
CA LEU A 85 -8.98 -7.48 -3.87
C LEU A 85 -9.42 -8.08 -2.52
N ILE A 86 -9.37 -7.29 -1.44
CA ILE A 86 -9.88 -7.71 -0.13
C ILE A 86 -11.39 -7.99 -0.20
N ALA A 87 -12.18 -7.12 -0.83
CA ALA A 87 -13.62 -7.30 -0.93
C ALA A 87 -13.98 -8.55 -1.75
N LEU A 88 -13.28 -8.80 -2.85
CA LEU A 88 -13.47 -10.01 -3.67
C LEU A 88 -13.10 -11.28 -2.89
N TYR A 89 -12.01 -11.26 -2.12
CA TYR A 89 -11.66 -12.38 -1.26
C TYR A 89 -12.67 -12.60 -0.14
N ASP A 90 -13.27 -11.55 0.42
CA ASP A 90 -14.31 -11.71 1.45
C ASP A 90 -15.57 -12.40 0.88
N ASP A 91 -15.95 -12.06 -0.35
CA ASP A 91 -17.05 -12.74 -1.07
C ASP A 91 -16.73 -14.22 -1.34
N ILE A 92 -15.53 -14.51 -1.86
CA ILE A 92 -15.06 -15.89 -2.07
C ILE A 92 -15.01 -16.66 -0.75
N ARG A 93 -14.55 -16.05 0.33
CA ARG A 93 -14.51 -16.65 1.67
C ARG A 93 -15.90 -16.99 2.17
N ALA A 94 -16.90 -16.16 1.88
CA ALA A 94 -18.29 -16.42 2.24
C ALA A 94 -18.91 -17.57 1.41
N GLY A 95 -18.49 -17.72 0.14
CA GLY A 95 -18.97 -18.76 -0.77
C GLY A 95 -18.25 -20.12 -0.68
N HIS A 96 -16.95 -20.14 -0.37
CA HIS A 96 -16.08 -21.31 -0.46
C HIS A 96 -15.54 -21.74 0.92
N VAL A 97 -16.31 -22.55 1.64
CA VAL A 97 -16.01 -23.00 3.01
C VAL A 97 -14.66 -23.73 3.13
N SER A 98 -14.23 -24.46 2.10
CA SER A 98 -12.99 -25.25 2.11
C SER A 98 -11.70 -24.41 2.03
N ASP A 99 -11.77 -23.24 1.39
CA ASP A 99 -10.62 -22.34 1.19
C ASP A 99 -10.71 -21.09 2.08
N ALA A 100 -11.79 -20.93 2.86
CA ALA A 100 -12.09 -19.75 3.66
C ALA A 100 -11.00 -19.37 4.68
N GLU A 101 -10.30 -20.34 5.26
CA GLU A 101 -9.18 -20.07 6.17
C GLU A 101 -7.96 -19.49 5.43
N VAL A 102 -7.64 -20.07 4.26
CA VAL A 102 -6.52 -19.64 3.43
C VAL A 102 -6.80 -18.24 2.84
N VAL A 103 -8.04 -18.00 2.41
CA VAL A 103 -8.48 -16.70 1.91
C VAL A 103 -8.45 -15.65 3.03
N GLY A 104 -8.83 -16.02 4.26
CA GLY A 104 -8.71 -15.17 5.44
C GLY A 104 -7.28 -14.68 5.68
N LEU A 105 -6.29 -15.59 5.57
CA LEU A 105 -4.87 -15.22 5.71
C LEU A 105 -4.40 -14.24 4.64
N TRP A 106 -4.93 -14.33 3.41
CA TRP A 106 -4.61 -13.36 2.36
C TRP A 106 -5.19 -11.97 2.66
N ILE A 107 -6.43 -11.92 3.14
CA ILE A 107 -7.08 -10.67 3.57
C ILE A 107 -6.29 -10.01 4.70
N GLU A 108 -5.91 -10.77 5.75
CA GLU A 108 -5.14 -10.24 6.88
C GLU A 108 -3.79 -9.66 6.44
N LYS A 109 -3.09 -10.33 5.51
CA LYS A 109 -1.83 -9.84 4.94
C LYS A 109 -2.00 -8.55 4.14
N LEU A 110 -3.06 -8.46 3.34
CA LEU A 110 -3.38 -7.26 2.56
C LEU A 110 -3.73 -6.10 3.49
N ASP A 111 -4.56 -6.32 4.52
CA ASP A 111 -4.97 -5.25 5.45
C ASP A 111 -3.80 -4.77 6.32
N ALA A 112 -2.99 -5.68 6.86
CA ALA A 112 -1.79 -5.33 7.65
C ALA A 112 -0.82 -4.44 6.87
N ARG A 113 -0.76 -4.61 5.56
CA ARG A 113 0.10 -3.82 4.68
C ARG A 113 -0.56 -2.55 4.17
N ARG A 114 -1.89 -2.48 4.15
CA ARG A 114 -2.62 -1.24 3.82
C ARG A 114 -2.45 -0.17 4.90
N VAL A 115 -2.41 -0.58 6.17
CA VAL A 115 -2.35 0.31 7.35
C VAL A 115 -0.93 0.78 7.68
N ALA A 116 0.10 0.03 7.25
CA ALA A 116 1.51 0.38 7.40
C ALA A 116 1.99 1.41 6.37
#